data_AF-A0A3Q3IUW3-F1
#
_entry.id   AF-A0A3Q3IUW3-F1
#
_cell.length_a   1.000
_cell.length_b   1.000
_cell.length_c   1.000
_cell.angle_alpha   90.00
_cell.angle_beta   90.00
_cell.angle_gamma   90.00
#
_symmetry.space_group_name_H-M   'P 1'
#
loop_
_entity.id
_entity.type
_entity.pdbx_description
1 polymer ?
#
loop_
_entity_poly.entity_id
_entity_poly.type
_entity_poly.pdbx_seq_one_letter_code
_entity_poly.pdbx_strand_id
1 'polypeptide(L)' 'ASPSLPEEMGEKVALLESYLSCHVCSETFRDPVSLSCNHSFCSSCLQQFWEQAGNKNCPICKRKPLNDDLQK' A
#
# COMPACT_ATOMS: atom_id res chain seq x y z
N ALA A 1 -35.99 -26.15 5.97
CA ALA A 1 -36.23 -24.92 5.20
C ALA A 1 -34.89 -24.22 5.03
N SER A 2 -34.33 -24.28 3.83
CA SER A 2 -33.29 -23.37 3.34
C SER A 2 -34.04 -22.45 2.38
N PRO A 3 -34.05 -21.10 2.51
CA PRO A 3 -32.89 -20.20 2.42
C PRO A 3 -33.02 -19.03 3.46
N SER A 4 -32.15 -18.03 3.66
CA SER A 4 -31.21 -17.31 2.82
C SER A 4 -30.22 -16.63 3.77
N LEU A 5 -28.93 -16.69 3.48
CA LEU A 5 -27.88 -15.95 4.16
C LEU A 5 -27.87 -14.52 3.60
N PRO A 6 -28.17 -13.45 4.37
CA PRO A 6 -27.84 -12.09 3.97
C PRO A 6 -26.41 -11.67 4.37
N GLU A 7 -25.57 -12.59 4.86
CA GLU A 7 -24.36 -12.22 5.61
C GLU A 7 -23.04 -12.33 4.81
N GLU A 8 -23.06 -12.37 3.47
CA GLU A 8 -21.81 -12.54 2.69
C GLU A 8 -21.14 -11.23 2.23
N MET A 9 -21.52 -10.08 2.77
CA MET A 9 -20.93 -8.79 2.38
C MET A 9 -20.00 -8.17 3.43
N GLY A 10 -19.91 -8.71 4.66
CA GLY A 10 -19.08 -8.16 5.74
C GLY A 10 -17.63 -8.66 5.76
N GLU A 11 -17.42 -9.96 5.50
CA GLU A 11 -16.12 -10.60 5.74
C GLU A 11 -15.11 -10.41 4.59
N LYS A 12 -15.60 -10.18 3.37
CA LYS A 12 -14.72 -9.91 2.21
C LYS A 12 -14.12 -8.50 2.25
N VAL A 13 -14.80 -7.54 2.89
CA VAL A 13 -14.37 -6.14 2.97
C VAL A 13 -13.15 -5.98 3.88
N ALA A 14 -13.12 -6.67 5.02
CA ALA A 14 -11.99 -6.60 5.96
C ALA A 14 -10.67 -7.15 5.39
N LEU A 15 -10.74 -8.19 4.53
CA LEU A 15 -9.56 -8.71 3.83
C LEU A 15 -9.05 -7.73 2.74
N LEU A 16 -9.96 -7.06 2.04
CA LEU A 16 -9.59 -6.04 1.06
C LEU A 16 -8.96 -4.82 1.73
N GLU A 17 -9.48 -4.38 2.87
CA GLU A 17 -8.93 -3.28 3.68
C GLU A 17 -7.49 -3.56 4.12
N SER A 18 -7.19 -4.81 4.50
CA SER A 18 -5.84 -5.21 4.90
C SER A 18 -4.88 -5.34 3.72
N TYR A 19 -5.35 -5.76 2.53
CA TYR A 19 -4.55 -5.72 1.29
C TYR A 19 -4.30 -4.31 0.76
N LEU A 20 -5.16 -3.36 1.11
CA LEU A 20 -5.05 -1.94 0.76
C LEU A 20 -4.41 -1.12 1.88
N SER A 21 -3.71 -1.75 2.82
CA SER A 21 -3.07 -1.06 3.94
C SER A 21 -1.58 -0.80 3.69
N CYS A 22 -1.12 0.40 4.06
CA CYS A 22 0.27 0.78 3.93
C CYS A 22 1.12 0.14 5.03
N HIS A 23 2.17 -0.58 4.66
CA HIS A 23 3.13 -1.14 5.63
C HIS A 23 3.88 -0.10 6.49
N VAL A 24 3.79 1.19 6.17
CA VAL A 24 4.45 2.27 6.93
C VAL A 24 3.52 2.84 8.00
N CYS A 25 2.29 3.19 7.65
CA CYS A 25 1.32 3.78 8.59
C CYS A 25 0.24 2.81 9.10
N SER A 26 0.19 1.59 8.57
CA SER A 26 -0.84 0.57 8.84
C SER A 26 -2.28 1.04 8.61
N GLU A 27 -2.46 2.11 7.82
CA GLU A 27 -3.76 2.63 7.39
C GLU A 27 -4.01 2.32 5.92
N THR A 28 -5.26 2.42 5.48
CA THR A 28 -5.64 2.34 4.07
C THR A 28 -4.82 3.31 3.22
N PHE A 29 -4.31 2.84 2.08
CA PHE A 29 -3.47 3.63 1.18
C PHE A 29 -4.16 4.93 0.77
N ARG A 30 -3.60 6.05 1.20
CA ARG A 30 -3.95 7.39 0.70
C ARG A 30 -2.93 7.76 -0.37
N ASP A 31 -3.39 7.74 -1.63
CA ASP A 31 -2.55 7.99 -2.81
C ASP A 31 -1.41 6.95 -2.90
N PRO A 32 -1.72 5.67 -3.19
CA PRO A 32 -0.70 4.63 -3.27
C PRO A 32 0.24 4.90 -4.43
N VAL A 33 1.49 5.21 -4.11
CA VAL A 33 2.57 5.33 -5.08
C VAL A 33 3.21 3.96 -5.22
N SER A 34 3.14 3.39 -6.41
CA SER A 34 3.80 2.14 -6.74
C SER A 34 5.23 2.39 -7.19
N LEU A 35 6.17 1.68 -6.56
CA LEU A 35 7.57 1.69 -6.97
C LEU A 35 7.81 0.59 -8.01
N SER A 36 8.84 0.76 -8.83
CA SER A 36 9.32 -0.25 -9.79
C SER A 36 9.68 -1.63 -9.20
N CYS A 37 9.71 -1.75 -7.87
CA CYS A 37 9.88 -2.99 -7.14
C CYS A 37 8.54 -3.67 -6.76
N ASN A 38 7.42 -3.22 -7.32
CA ASN A 38 6.06 -3.70 -7.04
C ASN A 38 5.65 -3.52 -5.57
N HIS A 39 6.16 -2.48 -4.90
CA HIS A 39 5.73 -2.13 -3.55
C HIS A 39 5.01 -0.79 -3.59
N SER A 40 3.83 -0.75 -2.99
CA SER A 40 2.98 0.42 -2.92
C SER A 40 2.99 1.00 -1.52
N PHE A 41 3.04 2.32 -1.42
CA PHE A 41 3.07 3.06 -0.17
C PHE A 41 2.22 4.32 -0.30
N CYS A 42 1.71 4.87 0.81
CA CYS A 42 1.13 6.21 0.77
C CYS A 42 2.19 7.20 0.29
N SER A 43 1.83 8.08 -0.65
CA SER A 43 2.71 9.14 -1.17
C SER A 43 3.44 9.89 -0.04
N SER A 44 2.69 10.28 1.00
CA SER A 44 3.24 10.96 2.18
C SER A 44 4.21 10.10 3.00
N CYS A 45 3.90 8.82 3.21
CA CYS A 45 4.76 7.90 3.97
C CYS A 45 6.08 7.63 3.24
N LEU A 46 6.00 7.43 1.93
CA LEU A 46 7.16 7.22 1.08
C LEU A 46 8.04 8.47 1.03
N GLN A 47 7.43 9.65 0.89
CA GLN A 47 8.14 10.92 0.88
C GLN A 47 8.87 11.17 2.20
N GLN A 48 8.18 11.02 3.34
CA GLN A 48 8.80 11.15 4.66
C GLN A 48 9.95 10.17 4.88
N PHE A 49 9.81 8.94 4.39
CA PHE A 49 10.88 7.95 4.46
C PHE A 49 12.09 8.39 3.63
N TRP A 50 11.89 8.90 2.42
CA TRP A 50 12.99 9.40 1.58
C TRP A 50 13.68 10.62 2.15
N GLU A 51 12.93 11.53 2.77
CA GLU A 51 13.47 12.69 3.46
C GLU A 51 14.35 12.27 4.64
N GLN A 52 13.92 11.29 5.44
CA GLN A 52 14.70 10.76 6.57
C GLN A 52 15.89 9.90 6.14
N ALA A 53 15.71 9.03 5.15
CA ALA A 53 16.75 8.13 4.68
C ALA A 53 17.81 8.85 3.82
N GLY A 54 17.51 10.06 3.34
CA GLY A 54 18.35 10.80 2.39
C GLY A 54 18.53 10.08 1.05
N ASN A 55 17.68 9.11 0.76
CA ASN A 55 17.73 8.30 -0.46
C ASN A 55 16.33 7.90 -0.87
N LYS A 56 16.12 7.71 -2.18
CA LYS A 56 14.82 7.31 -2.71
C LYS A 56 14.54 5.81 -2.60
N ASN A 57 15.20 5.06 -1.72
CA ASN A 57 15.07 3.59 -1.71
C ASN A 57 13.68 3.13 -1.26
N CYS A 58 13.29 1.93 -1.69
CA CYS A 58 12.10 1.26 -1.19
C CYS A 58 12.27 0.88 0.30
N PRO A 59 11.31 1.19 1.19
CA PRO A 59 11.41 0.83 2.61
C PRO A 59 11.34 -0.68 2.87
N ILE A 60 10.77 -1.47 1.95
CA ILE A 60 10.66 -2.94 2.09
C ILE A 60 11.90 -3.65 1.55
N CYS A 61 12.25 -3.42 0.29
CA CYS A 61 13.33 -4.17 -0.37
C CYS A 61 14.63 -3.37 -0.55
N LYS A 62 14.68 -2.12 -0.09
CA LYS A 62 15.83 -1.20 -0.20
C LYS A 62 16.34 -0.98 -1.63
N ARG A 63 15.54 -1.33 -2.63
CA ARG A 63 15.86 -1.15 -4.05
C ARG A 63 15.58 0.30 -4.43
N LYS A 64 16.49 0.90 -5.21
CA LYS A 64 16.27 2.23 -5.79
C LYS A 64 15.13 2.14 -6.80
N PRO A 65 14.10 3.00 -6.74
CA PRO A 65 13.21 3.20 -7.86
C PRO A 65 14.09 3.65 -9.02
N LEU A 66 13.97 2.97 -10.15
CA LEU A 66 14.54 3.50 -11.37
C LEU A 66 13.87 4.85 -11.57
N ASN A 67 14.65 5.92 -11.72
CA ASN A 67 14.20 7.31 -11.56
C ASN A 67 13.08 7.76 -12.53
N ASP A 68 12.55 6.85 -13.35
CA ASP A 68 11.58 7.04 -14.41
C ASP A 68 10.21 6.40 -14.12
N ASP A 69 10.10 5.51 -13.12
CA ASP A 69 8.93 4.63 -12.94
C ASP A 69 8.15 4.91 -11.64
N LEU A 70 7.93 6.18 -11.30
CA LEU A 70 6.95 6.52 -10.27
C LEU A 70 5.56 6.51 -10.91
N GLN A 71 4.93 5.34 -10.98
CA GLN A 71 3.60 5.21 -11.54
C GLN A 71 2.58 5.75 -10.53
N LYS A 72 1.97 6.88 -10.92
CA LYS A 72 0.90 7.60 -10.22
C LYS A 72 -0.45 6.91 -10.38
#